data_AF-A0A2V5UPZ4-F1
#
_entry.id   AF-A0A2V5UPZ4-F1
#
_cell.length_a   1.000
_cell.length_b   1.000
_cell.length_c   1.000
_cell.angle_alpha   90.00
_cell.angle_beta   90.00
_cell.angle_gamma   90.00
#
_symmetry.space_group_name_H-M   'P 1'
#
loop_
_entity.id
_entity.type
_entity.pdbx_description
1 polymer ?
#
loop_
_entity_poly.entity_id
_entity_poly.type
_entity_poly.pdbx_seq_one_letter_code
_entity_poly.pdbx_strand_id
1 'polypeptide(L)'
;MELERNPVKAVKLLAESLVLFRDKRGHLGLLAEACAHRRASLVYGIPENEGLRCAYHGWLYNAEGRCLDQPGEPAGSTFKNQIKTTAYPVQELGGLIFSYLGPEPVPLLPRYNVLVWDDVAGETNGTVISYNWLQVMENLLDPLHVECLHGRYFTYVLKGKGGDQLQEFLARHAPSPMKKVRFDLFEHGIIERHMINNEEDESWRTGAPSFFPTTSLLGSPGGKSGSII
;
A
#
# COMPACT_ATOMS: atom_id res chain seq x y z
N MET A 1 -15.09 -6.92 -0.74
CA MET A 1 -13.82 -6.28 -0.35
C MET A 1 -13.28 -6.96 0.91
N GLU A 2 -11.97 -7.16 1.08
CA GLU A 2 -11.40 -8.12 2.06
C GLU A 2 -11.97 -8.01 3.49
N LEU A 3 -12.10 -6.78 4.01
CA LEU A 3 -12.65 -6.54 5.36
C LEU A 3 -14.17 -6.71 5.48
N GLU A 4 -14.92 -6.80 4.37
CA GLU A 4 -16.35 -7.13 4.44
C GLU A 4 -16.56 -8.60 4.80
N ARG A 5 -15.64 -9.47 4.36
CA ARG A 5 -15.68 -10.91 4.67
C ARG A 5 -15.05 -11.21 6.02
N ASN A 6 -13.99 -10.48 6.35
CA ASN A 6 -13.30 -10.61 7.63
C ASN A 6 -13.05 -9.21 8.23
N PRO A 7 -13.97 -8.71 9.08
CA PRO A 7 -13.92 -7.34 9.58
C PRO A 7 -12.81 -7.08 10.59
N VAL A 8 -11.99 -8.08 10.95
CA VAL A 8 -10.84 -7.95 11.85
C VAL A 8 -9.65 -8.69 11.26
N LYS A 9 -8.53 -7.99 11.06
CA LYS A 9 -7.35 -8.53 10.39
C LYS A 9 -6.07 -8.14 11.13
N ALA A 10 -5.19 -9.12 11.34
CA ALA A 10 -3.84 -8.88 11.83
C ALA A 10 -3.03 -8.14 10.77
N VAL A 11 -2.29 -7.12 11.19
CA VAL A 11 -1.44 -6.30 10.32
C VAL A 11 -0.08 -6.14 10.99
N LYS A 12 1.00 -6.32 10.22
CA LYS A 12 2.36 -6.00 10.66
C LYS A 12 2.90 -4.87 9.80
N LEU A 13 3.22 -3.74 10.43
CA LEU A 13 3.77 -2.56 9.77
C LEU A 13 4.90 -2.00 10.62
N LEU A 14 6.05 -1.69 10.01
CA LEU A 14 7.19 -1.05 10.69
C LEU A 14 7.58 -1.71 12.03
N ALA A 15 7.61 -3.05 12.06
CA ALA A 15 7.87 -3.89 13.22
C ALA A 15 6.83 -3.83 14.37
N GLU A 16 5.67 -3.24 14.13
CA GLU A 16 4.54 -3.26 15.07
C GLU A 16 3.53 -4.35 14.71
N SER A 17 2.96 -4.98 15.74
CA SER A 17 1.82 -5.90 15.65
C SER A 17 0.53 -5.12 15.90
N LEU A 18 -0.28 -4.99 14.85
CA LEU A 18 -1.49 -4.18 14.83
C LEU A 18 -2.71 -5.02 14.44
N VAL A 19 -3.89 -4.51 14.75
CA VAL A 19 -5.18 -5.04 14.30
C VAL A 19 -5.93 -3.96 13.52
N LEU A 20 -6.22 -4.26 12.26
CA LEU A 20 -7.12 -3.47 11.43
C LEU A 20 -8.53 -4.02 11.61
N PHE A 21 -9.51 -3.17 11.86
CA PHE A 21 -10.90 -3.59 11.92
C PHE A 21 -11.84 -2.62 11.22
N ARG A 22 -13.02 -3.12 10.84
CA ARG A 22 -14.17 -2.33 10.43
C ARG A 22 -15.30 -2.55 11.41
N ASP A 23 -15.78 -1.49 12.04
CA ASP A 23 -16.89 -1.54 12.98
C ASP A 23 -18.24 -1.77 12.26
N LYS A 24 -19.32 -2.01 13.00
CA LYS A 24 -20.65 -2.25 12.41
C LYS A 24 -21.27 -1.01 11.76
N ARG A 25 -20.75 0.19 12.02
CA ARG A 25 -21.13 1.44 11.36
C ARG A 25 -20.29 1.70 10.09
N GLY A 26 -19.29 0.87 9.81
CA GLY A 26 -18.43 0.95 8.65
C GLY A 26 -17.12 1.73 8.87
N HIS A 27 -16.86 2.24 10.08
CA HIS A 27 -15.62 2.97 10.37
C HIS A 27 -14.44 2.02 10.48
N LEU A 28 -13.30 2.45 9.94
CA LEU A 28 -12.04 1.72 10.05
C LEU A 28 -11.26 2.17 11.28
N GLY A 29 -10.58 1.24 11.93
CA GLY A 29 -9.62 1.52 12.99
C GLY A 29 -8.39 0.62 12.91
N LEU A 30 -7.23 1.16 13.28
CA LEU A 30 -5.97 0.43 13.38
C LEU A 30 -5.42 0.59 14.80
N LEU A 31 -5.43 -0.48 15.58
CA LEU A 31 -5.00 -0.48 16.98
C LEU A 31 -3.77 -1.36 17.18
N ALA A 32 -3.05 -1.18 18.29
CA ALA A 32 -2.14 -2.23 18.75
C ALA A 32 -2.90 -3.55 18.94
N GLU A 33 -2.29 -4.65 18.51
CA GLU A 33 -2.91 -5.97 18.58
C GLU A 33 -3.15 -6.41 20.04
N ALA A 34 -2.23 -6.09 20.94
CA ALA A 34 -2.29 -6.53 22.33
C ALA A 34 -3.23 -5.64 23.16
N CYS A 35 -4.31 -6.22 23.68
CA CYS A 35 -5.24 -5.53 24.58
C CYS A 35 -4.52 -4.95 25.83
N ALA A 36 -4.81 -3.70 26.19
CA ALA A 36 -4.19 -3.01 27.32
C ALA A 36 -4.43 -3.68 28.69
N HIS A 37 -5.44 -4.54 28.81
CA HIS A 37 -5.73 -5.27 30.06
C HIS A 37 -4.71 -6.38 30.34
N ARG A 38 -4.70 -7.44 29.51
CA ARG A 38 -3.85 -8.64 29.71
C ARG A 38 -3.19 -9.13 28.42
N ARG A 39 -3.03 -8.23 27.45
CA ARG A 39 -2.35 -8.48 26.17
C ARG A 39 -2.98 -9.57 25.30
N ALA A 40 -4.23 -9.95 25.55
CA ALA A 40 -4.98 -10.82 24.63
C ALA A 40 -5.01 -10.18 23.24
N SER A 41 -4.81 -10.98 22.19
CA SER A 41 -4.81 -10.49 20.81
C SER A 41 -6.22 -10.03 20.42
N LEU A 42 -6.32 -8.78 20.00
CA LEU A 42 -7.54 -8.16 19.49
C LEU A 42 -7.90 -8.65 18.08
N VAL A 43 -7.06 -9.46 17.42
CA VAL A 43 -7.41 -10.15 16.17
C VAL A 43 -8.64 -11.06 16.35
N TYR A 44 -8.82 -11.60 17.55
CA TYR A 44 -10.01 -12.36 17.93
C TYR A 44 -11.16 -11.48 18.44
N GLY A 45 -11.03 -10.15 18.31
CA GLY A 45 -12.02 -9.20 18.77
C GLY A 45 -13.33 -9.27 17.98
N ILE A 46 -14.37 -8.70 18.58
CA ILE A 46 -15.73 -8.69 18.02
C ILE A 46 -16.06 -7.24 17.63
N PRO A 47 -16.26 -6.94 16.34
CA PRO A 47 -16.71 -5.62 15.92
C PRO A 47 -18.08 -5.28 16.49
N GLU A 48 -18.19 -4.11 17.08
CA GLU A 48 -19.45 -3.52 17.55
C GLU A 48 -19.75 -2.23 16.81
N ASN A 49 -20.79 -1.51 17.20
CA ASN A 49 -21.17 -0.26 16.54
C ASN A 49 -20.10 0.83 16.69
N GLU A 50 -19.34 0.85 17.78
CA GLU A 50 -18.42 1.96 18.09
C GLU A 50 -16.99 1.49 18.35
N GLY A 51 -16.62 0.30 17.86
CA GLY A 51 -15.27 -0.21 18.08
C GLY A 51 -15.11 -1.72 18.00
N LEU A 52 -14.02 -2.19 18.60
CA LEU A 52 -13.62 -3.59 18.66
C LEU A 52 -13.60 -4.08 20.10
N ARG A 53 -14.45 -5.06 20.43
CA ARG A 53 -14.52 -5.67 21.75
C ARG A 53 -13.49 -6.80 21.89
N CYS A 54 -12.65 -6.74 22.91
CA CYS A 54 -11.74 -7.82 23.26
C CYS A 54 -12.51 -9.07 23.68
N ALA A 55 -12.25 -10.21 23.03
CA ALA A 55 -12.92 -11.48 23.32
C ALA A 55 -12.57 -12.08 24.70
N TYR A 56 -11.57 -11.54 25.42
CA TYR A 56 -11.17 -12.10 26.70
C TYR A 56 -12.05 -11.61 27.87
N HIS A 57 -12.01 -10.31 28.18
CA HIS A 57 -12.77 -9.72 29.29
C HIS A 57 -13.69 -8.58 28.84
N GLY A 58 -13.95 -8.50 27.53
CA GLY A 58 -14.95 -7.60 26.98
C GLY A 58 -14.59 -6.12 26.95
N TRP A 59 -13.33 -5.72 27.17
CA TRP A 59 -12.96 -4.31 27.02
C TRP A 59 -13.18 -3.85 25.57
N LEU A 60 -13.95 -2.77 25.38
CA LEU A 60 -14.27 -2.20 24.07
C LEU A 60 -13.35 -1.01 23.79
N TYR A 61 -12.75 -0.97 22.61
CA TYR A 61 -11.92 0.15 22.15
C TYR A 61 -12.47 0.76 20.87
N ASN A 62 -12.51 2.09 20.78
CA ASN A 62 -12.87 2.78 19.54
C ASN A 62 -11.67 2.92 18.59
N ALA A 63 -11.88 3.50 17.40
CA ALA A 63 -10.84 3.68 16.38
C ALA A 63 -9.69 4.59 16.84
N GLU A 64 -9.92 5.49 17.80
CA GLU A 64 -8.89 6.35 18.41
C GLU A 64 -8.20 5.68 19.62
N GLY A 65 -8.44 4.39 19.86
CA GLY A 65 -7.80 3.60 20.91
C GLY A 65 -8.32 3.88 22.33
N ARG A 66 -9.39 4.66 22.50
CA ARG A 66 -10.01 4.92 23.80
C ARG A 66 -10.83 3.72 24.25
N CYS A 67 -10.72 3.36 25.52
CA CYS A 67 -11.58 2.33 26.09
C CYS A 67 -12.98 2.90 26.37
N LEU A 68 -14.00 2.33 25.70
CA LEU A 68 -15.39 2.78 25.81
C LEU A 68 -16.18 2.03 26.89
N ASP A 69 -15.80 0.79 27.17
CA ASP A 69 -16.54 -0.10 28.06
C ASP A 69 -15.64 -1.18 28.68
N GLN A 70 -15.94 -1.52 29.93
CA GLN A 70 -15.22 -2.52 30.75
C GLN A 70 -16.25 -3.32 31.56
N PRO A 71 -16.82 -4.41 31.00
CA PRO A 71 -17.96 -5.11 31.61
C PRO A 71 -17.73 -5.69 33.00
N GLY A 72 -16.47 -5.94 33.37
CA GLY A 72 -16.10 -6.47 34.68
C GLY A 72 -15.95 -5.41 35.78
N GLU A 73 -15.98 -4.11 35.42
CA GLU A 73 -15.85 -3.02 36.39
C GLU A 73 -17.20 -2.69 37.04
N PRO A 74 -17.23 -2.18 38.28
CA PRO A 74 -18.45 -1.75 38.94
C PRO A 74 -19.23 -0.71 38.13
N ALA A 75 -20.56 -0.74 38.24
CA ALA A 75 -21.41 0.26 37.63
C ALA A 75 -20.98 1.68 38.06
N GLY A 76 -20.83 2.59 37.09
CA GLY A 76 -20.36 3.95 37.33
C GLY A 76 -18.84 4.12 37.42
N SER A 77 -18.05 3.04 37.30
CA SER A 77 -16.59 3.15 37.20
C SER A 77 -16.19 4.03 36.00
N THR A 78 -15.25 4.94 36.25
CA THR A 78 -14.67 5.81 35.22
C THR A 78 -13.26 5.37 34.82
N PHE A 79 -12.80 4.20 35.27
CA PHE A 79 -11.45 3.71 35.03
C PHE A 79 -11.10 3.64 33.54
N LYS A 80 -12.06 3.24 32.69
CA LYS A 80 -11.97 3.27 31.22
C LYS A 80 -11.45 4.59 30.64
N ASN A 81 -11.75 5.73 31.27
CA ASN A 81 -11.32 7.05 30.79
C ASN A 81 -9.79 7.25 30.87
N GLN A 82 -9.12 6.47 31.71
CA GLN A 82 -7.66 6.46 31.86
C GLN A 82 -6.98 5.45 30.93
N ILE A 83 -7.75 4.56 30.31
CA ILE A 83 -7.24 3.50 29.45
C ILE A 83 -7.21 3.95 28.00
N LYS A 84 -6.03 3.83 27.40
CA LYS A 84 -5.81 3.98 25.96
C LYS A 84 -4.92 2.85 25.45
N THR A 85 -5.17 2.44 24.21
CA THR A 85 -4.24 1.61 23.42
C THR A 85 -3.66 2.46 22.29
N THR A 86 -2.52 2.05 21.73
CA THR A 86 -1.98 2.67 20.51
C THR A 86 -3.02 2.56 19.40
N ALA A 87 -3.24 3.66 18.70
CA ALA A 87 -4.14 3.75 17.57
C ALA A 87 -3.54 4.68 16.51
N TYR A 88 -3.72 4.33 15.25
CA TYR A 88 -3.24 5.12 14.12
C TYR A 88 -4.42 5.56 13.25
N PRO A 89 -4.38 6.80 12.70
CA PRO A 89 -5.41 7.27 11.79
C PRO A 89 -5.45 6.38 10.55
N VAL A 90 -6.66 6.12 10.04
CA VAL A 90 -6.89 5.30 8.85
C VAL A 90 -7.71 6.09 7.84
N GLN A 91 -7.31 6.02 6.57
CA GLN A 91 -8.05 6.60 5.45
C GLN A 91 -8.21 5.57 4.34
N GLU A 92 -9.37 5.55 3.70
CA GLU A 92 -9.66 4.72 2.54
C GLU A 92 -9.64 5.59 1.27
N LEU A 93 -8.85 5.19 0.27
CA LEU A 93 -8.72 5.92 -1.00
C LEU A 93 -8.35 4.94 -2.13
N GLY A 94 -9.04 5.02 -3.27
CA GLY A 94 -8.74 4.16 -4.44
C GLY A 94 -8.86 2.65 -4.15
N GLY A 95 -9.72 2.24 -3.22
CA GLY A 95 -9.85 0.83 -2.78
C GLY A 95 -8.71 0.32 -1.90
N LEU A 96 -7.80 1.20 -1.46
CA LEU A 96 -6.70 0.90 -0.55
C LEU A 96 -6.95 1.52 0.83
N ILE A 97 -6.33 0.94 1.86
CA ILE A 97 -6.37 1.42 3.23
C ILE A 97 -4.99 1.95 3.60
N PHE A 98 -4.93 3.25 3.94
CA PHE A 98 -3.71 3.95 4.32
C PHE A 98 -3.74 4.26 5.82
N SER A 99 -2.56 4.22 6.44
CA SER A 99 -2.38 4.67 7.82
C SER A 99 -1.05 5.40 7.99
N TYR A 100 -1.01 6.33 8.94
CA TYR A 100 0.17 7.11 9.26
C TYR A 100 0.64 6.80 10.69
N LEU A 101 1.82 6.18 10.79
CA LEU A 101 2.44 5.76 12.06
C LEU A 101 3.41 6.81 12.63
N GLY A 102 3.54 7.96 11.97
CA GLY A 102 4.45 9.03 12.39
C GLY A 102 3.86 9.99 13.43
N PRO A 103 4.64 11.00 13.86
CA PRO A 103 4.19 12.00 14.82
C PRO A 103 3.20 13.01 14.20
N GLU A 104 2.37 13.63 15.03
CA GLU A 104 1.52 14.75 14.62
C GLU A 104 2.37 15.97 14.16
N PRO A 105 1.87 16.78 13.21
CA PRO A 105 0.58 16.64 12.53
C PRO A 105 0.56 15.56 11.46
N VAL A 106 -0.54 14.80 11.37
CA VAL A 106 -0.74 13.83 10.28
C VAL A 106 -0.72 14.57 8.92
N PRO A 107 0.15 14.18 7.98
CA PRO A 107 0.18 14.78 6.65
C PRO A 107 -1.08 14.41 5.84
N LEU A 108 -1.43 15.25 4.86
CA LEU A 108 -2.49 14.92 3.92
C LEU A 108 -2.10 13.68 3.11
N LEU A 109 -3.07 12.76 2.92
CA LEU A 109 -2.90 11.63 2.02
C LEU A 109 -2.82 12.15 0.57
N PRO A 110 -1.73 11.90 -0.17
CA PRO A 110 -1.61 12.35 -1.56
C PRO A 110 -2.70 11.76 -2.44
N ARG A 111 -3.41 12.63 -3.15
CA ARG A 111 -4.53 12.26 -4.03
C ARG A 111 -4.05 12.09 -5.47
N TYR A 112 -3.17 11.12 -5.69
CA TYR A 112 -2.67 10.81 -7.03
C TYR A 112 -3.82 10.42 -7.96
N ASN A 113 -3.71 10.80 -9.23
CA ASN A 113 -4.72 10.60 -10.27
C ASN A 113 -5.32 9.18 -10.27
N VAL A 114 -4.49 8.13 -10.19
CA VAL A 114 -4.94 6.74 -10.23
C VAL A 114 -5.77 6.32 -9.01
N LEU A 115 -5.70 7.05 -7.91
CA LEU A 115 -6.49 6.80 -6.69
C LEU A 115 -7.84 7.54 -6.68
N VAL A 116 -8.03 8.49 -7.60
CA VAL A 116 -9.17 9.43 -7.59
C VAL A 116 -9.88 9.60 -8.92
N TRP A 117 -9.40 8.96 -9.98
CA TRP A 117 -10.12 8.95 -11.26
C TRP A 117 -11.42 8.16 -11.17
N ASP A 118 -12.49 8.77 -11.67
CA ASP A 118 -13.78 8.12 -11.88
C ASP A 118 -13.78 7.34 -13.21
N ASP A 119 -14.66 6.34 -13.31
CA ASP A 119 -14.91 5.54 -14.53
C ASP A 119 -13.66 4.85 -15.12
N VAL A 120 -12.74 4.41 -14.26
CA VAL A 120 -11.56 3.62 -14.66
C VAL A 120 -11.71 2.15 -14.25
N ALA A 121 -11.22 1.25 -15.11
CA ALA A 121 -11.00 -0.13 -14.71
C ALA A 121 -9.79 -0.16 -13.76
N GLY A 122 -10.02 -0.55 -12.51
CA GLY A 122 -8.99 -0.68 -11.49
C GLY A 122 -8.75 -2.15 -11.13
N GLU A 123 -7.49 -2.51 -10.95
CA GLU A 123 -7.08 -3.77 -10.34
C GLU A 123 -6.12 -3.46 -9.20
N THR A 124 -6.38 -4.05 -8.04
CA THR A 124 -5.48 -4.00 -6.88
C THR A 124 -4.93 -5.38 -6.66
N ASN A 125 -3.60 -5.51 -6.66
CA ASN A 125 -2.92 -6.76 -6.37
C ASN A 125 -1.74 -6.51 -5.42
N GLY A 126 -1.35 -7.54 -4.69
CA GLY A 126 -0.25 -7.46 -3.74
C GLY A 126 0.16 -8.82 -3.26
N THR A 127 1.43 -8.95 -2.89
CA THR A 127 1.98 -10.15 -2.28
C THR A 127 2.98 -9.79 -1.21
N VAL A 128 3.17 -10.68 -0.24
CA VAL A 128 4.21 -10.52 0.77
C VAL A 128 5.49 -11.14 0.22
N ILE A 129 6.51 -10.31 0.07
CA ILE A 129 7.86 -10.74 -0.29
C ILE A 129 8.79 -10.58 0.91
N SER A 130 9.58 -11.62 1.18
CA SER A 130 10.47 -11.70 2.34
C SER A 130 11.81 -10.98 2.10
N TYR A 131 11.75 -9.73 1.63
CA TYR A 131 12.90 -8.87 1.38
C TYR A 131 12.74 -7.53 2.09
N ASN A 132 13.83 -6.78 2.21
CA ASN A 132 13.74 -5.42 2.71
C ASN A 132 12.96 -4.57 1.69
N TRP A 133 11.95 -3.83 2.15
CA TRP A 133 11.13 -2.99 1.28
C TRP A 133 11.95 -2.02 0.41
N LEU A 134 13.10 -1.56 0.91
CA LEU A 134 14.00 -0.68 0.17
C LEU A 134 14.57 -1.33 -1.09
N GLN A 135 14.79 -2.66 -1.08
CA GLN A 135 15.26 -3.40 -2.28
C GLN A 135 14.18 -3.43 -3.37
N VAL A 136 12.90 -3.47 -2.96
CA VAL A 136 11.76 -3.41 -3.89
C VAL A 136 11.69 -2.03 -4.52
N MET A 137 11.88 -0.98 -3.71
CA MET A 137 11.89 0.40 -4.19
C MET A 137 13.10 0.70 -5.08
N GLU A 138 14.26 0.14 -4.78
CA GLU A 138 15.46 0.27 -5.62
C GLU A 138 15.26 -0.44 -6.97
N ASN A 139 14.71 -1.66 -6.96
CA ASN A 139 14.36 -2.36 -8.20
C ASN A 139 13.36 -1.58 -9.06
N LEU A 140 12.37 -0.91 -8.45
CA LEU A 140 11.41 -0.07 -9.16
C LEU A 140 12.09 1.11 -9.88
N LEU A 141 13.21 1.61 -9.36
CA LEU A 141 13.97 2.72 -9.94
C LEU A 141 15.01 2.28 -10.97
N ASP A 142 15.33 0.99 -11.08
CA ASP A 142 16.31 0.49 -12.06
C ASP A 142 15.65 0.24 -13.42
N PRO A 143 15.84 1.08 -14.45
CA PRO A 143 15.21 0.83 -15.75
C PRO A 143 15.89 -0.31 -16.53
N LEU A 144 17.11 -0.73 -16.17
CA LEU A 144 17.86 -1.75 -16.91
C LEU A 144 17.25 -3.14 -16.75
N HIS A 145 16.61 -3.45 -15.61
CA HIS A 145 15.91 -4.72 -15.45
C HIS A 145 14.74 -4.86 -16.42
N VAL A 146 14.11 -3.75 -16.85
CA VAL A 146 13.05 -3.79 -17.87
C VAL A 146 13.60 -4.29 -19.20
N GLU A 147 14.79 -3.81 -19.62
CA GLU A 147 15.44 -4.31 -20.82
C GLU A 147 15.89 -5.78 -20.66
N CYS A 148 16.58 -6.08 -19.57
CA CYS A 148 17.26 -7.36 -19.40
C CYS A 148 16.31 -8.50 -19.00
N LEU A 149 15.54 -8.31 -17.93
CA LEU A 149 14.63 -9.32 -17.39
C LEU A 149 13.34 -9.38 -18.21
N HIS A 150 12.65 -8.23 -18.35
CA HIS A 150 11.36 -8.18 -19.04
C HIS A 150 11.50 -8.24 -20.55
N GLY A 151 12.59 -7.72 -21.15
CA GLY A 151 12.84 -7.84 -22.58
C GLY A 151 13.58 -9.13 -22.96
N ARG A 152 14.90 -9.15 -22.75
CA ARG A 152 15.80 -10.19 -23.28
C ARG A 152 15.53 -11.58 -22.70
N TYR A 153 15.40 -11.69 -21.37
CA TYR A 153 15.22 -12.97 -20.69
C TYR A 153 13.85 -13.59 -20.97
N PHE A 154 12.76 -12.80 -20.88
CA PHE A 154 11.42 -13.30 -21.24
C PHE A 154 11.34 -13.75 -22.70
N THR A 155 11.96 -13.01 -23.61
CA THR A 155 12.08 -13.44 -25.02
C THR A 155 12.77 -14.80 -25.15
N TYR A 156 13.87 -15.02 -24.41
CA TYR A 156 14.56 -16.31 -24.38
C TYR A 156 13.66 -17.44 -23.84
N VAL A 157 12.97 -17.21 -22.72
CA VAL A 157 12.06 -18.19 -22.10
C VAL A 157 10.91 -18.56 -23.06
N LEU A 158 10.29 -17.57 -23.71
CA LEU A 158 9.17 -17.80 -24.62
C LEU A 158 9.59 -18.53 -25.91
N LYS A 159 10.80 -18.25 -26.43
CA LYS A 159 11.37 -19.02 -27.54
C LYS A 159 11.49 -20.51 -27.22
N GLY A 160 11.88 -20.85 -25.99
CA GLY A 160 11.99 -22.24 -25.54
C GLY A 160 10.65 -22.97 -25.39
N LYS A 161 9.54 -22.24 -25.20
CA LYS A 161 8.20 -22.81 -25.06
C LYS A 161 7.47 -23.01 -26.41
N GLY A 162 7.88 -22.29 -27.46
CA GLY A 162 7.21 -22.30 -28.77
C GLY A 162 5.82 -21.63 -28.77
N GLY A 163 5.22 -21.48 -29.95
CA GLY A 163 3.86 -20.97 -30.14
C GLY A 163 3.71 -19.46 -30.36
N ASP A 164 2.47 -19.02 -30.57
CA ASP A 164 2.11 -17.64 -30.98
C ASP A 164 2.38 -16.58 -29.89
N GLN A 165 2.49 -17.02 -28.63
CA GLN A 165 2.75 -16.15 -27.47
C GLN A 165 4.03 -15.32 -27.62
N LEU A 166 5.06 -15.85 -28.29
CA LEU A 166 6.30 -15.11 -28.53
C LEU A 166 6.06 -13.91 -29.47
N GLN A 167 5.28 -14.10 -30.53
CA GLN A 167 5.02 -13.04 -31.52
C GLN A 167 4.16 -11.93 -30.91
N GLU A 168 3.11 -12.30 -30.16
CA GLU A 168 2.29 -11.34 -29.41
C GLU A 168 3.11 -10.58 -28.36
N PHE A 169 4.01 -11.28 -27.66
CA PHE A 169 4.88 -10.67 -26.67
C PHE A 169 5.84 -9.65 -27.30
N LEU A 170 6.54 -10.05 -28.37
CA LEU A 170 7.50 -9.17 -29.07
C LEU A 170 6.82 -7.98 -29.73
N ALA A 171 5.58 -8.12 -30.22
CA ALA A 171 4.82 -7.02 -30.78
C ALA A 171 4.52 -5.90 -29.75
N ARG A 172 4.49 -6.23 -28.45
CA ARG A 172 4.17 -5.29 -27.37
C ARG A 172 5.38 -4.89 -26.51
N HIS A 173 6.39 -5.76 -26.41
CA HIS A 173 7.51 -5.63 -25.47
C HIS A 173 8.86 -5.88 -26.14
N ALA A 174 9.00 -5.50 -27.42
CA ALA A 174 10.27 -5.62 -28.13
C ALA A 174 11.40 -4.99 -27.30
N PRO A 175 12.49 -5.73 -26.99
CA PRO A 175 13.59 -5.21 -26.19
C PRO A 175 14.17 -3.97 -26.87
N SER A 176 14.06 -2.82 -26.20
CA SER A 176 14.57 -1.55 -26.70
C SER A 176 15.79 -1.17 -25.87
N PRO A 177 17.02 -1.30 -26.42
CA PRO A 177 18.23 -1.12 -25.64
C PRO A 177 18.36 0.33 -25.18
N MET A 178 18.48 0.51 -23.87
CA MET A 178 18.65 1.84 -23.30
C MET A 178 20.08 2.32 -23.54
N LYS A 179 20.22 3.41 -24.29
CA LYS A 179 21.54 4.01 -24.63
C LYS A 179 22.08 4.88 -23.50
N LYS A 180 21.20 5.50 -22.72
CA LYS A 180 21.58 6.39 -21.62
C LYS A 180 20.49 6.39 -20.56
N VAL A 181 20.91 6.42 -19.29
CA VAL A 181 20.04 6.54 -18.12
C VAL A 181 20.52 7.73 -17.29
N ARG A 182 19.58 8.51 -16.74
CA ARG A 182 19.85 9.63 -15.84
C ARG A 182 18.79 9.69 -14.76
N PHE A 183 19.20 10.08 -13.56
CA PHE A 183 18.31 10.35 -12.44
C PHE A 183 18.47 11.81 -12.04
N ASP A 184 17.36 12.55 -12.07
CA ASP A 184 17.33 13.94 -11.63
C ASP A 184 16.58 14.02 -10.28
N LEU A 185 17.18 14.69 -9.30
CA LEU A 185 16.53 14.92 -8.01
C LEU A 185 15.57 16.11 -8.11
N PHE A 186 14.43 16.02 -7.44
CA PHE A 186 13.55 17.14 -7.18
C PHE A 186 13.05 17.10 -5.73
N GLU A 187 12.33 18.14 -5.31
CA GLU A 187 11.92 18.33 -3.91
C GLU A 187 11.22 17.10 -3.29
N HIS A 188 10.45 16.36 -4.09
CA HIS A 188 9.62 15.26 -3.60
C HIS A 188 10.03 13.88 -4.12
N GLY A 189 11.18 13.75 -4.79
CA GLY A 189 11.64 12.45 -5.27
C GLY A 189 12.69 12.48 -6.37
N ILE A 190 12.59 11.49 -7.26
CA ILE A 190 13.55 11.23 -8.35
C ILE A 190 12.78 11.20 -9.67
N ILE A 191 13.32 11.83 -10.70
CA ILE A 191 12.86 11.67 -12.08
C ILE A 191 13.82 10.73 -12.78
N GLU A 192 13.34 9.54 -13.13
CA GLU A 192 14.07 8.57 -13.94
C GLU A 192 13.93 8.94 -15.42
N ARG A 193 15.04 8.91 -16.14
CA ARG A 193 15.09 9.21 -17.57
C ARG A 193 15.92 8.17 -18.27
N HIS A 194 15.38 7.64 -19.35
CA HIS A 194 16.11 6.76 -20.24
C HIS A 194 15.96 7.21 -21.70
N MET A 195 17.02 7.01 -22.47
CA MET A 195 17.08 7.30 -23.90
C MET A 195 17.22 5.98 -24.68
N ILE A 196 16.34 5.75 -25.64
CA ILE A 196 16.36 4.57 -26.51
C ILE A 196 16.92 4.96 -27.87
N ASN A 197 16.37 6.00 -28.50
CA ASN A 197 16.74 6.44 -29.83
C ASN A 197 17.68 7.64 -29.77
N ASN A 198 17.18 8.77 -29.24
CA ASN A 198 17.84 10.07 -29.22
C ASN A 198 17.26 10.97 -28.12
N GLU A 199 17.81 12.18 -27.95
CA GLU A 199 17.39 13.09 -26.87
C GLU A 199 15.99 13.69 -27.05
N GLU A 200 15.30 13.42 -28.16
CA GLU A 200 13.90 13.81 -28.38
C GLU A 200 12.89 12.81 -27.78
N ASP A 201 13.36 11.61 -27.37
CA ASP A 201 12.52 10.61 -26.70
C ASP A 201 11.81 11.23 -25.48
N GLU A 202 10.52 10.97 -25.34
CA GLU A 202 9.72 11.51 -24.22
C GLU A 202 10.21 11.02 -22.85
N SER A 203 10.63 9.76 -22.78
CA SER A 203 11.29 9.16 -21.61
C SER A 203 12.59 9.89 -21.23
N TRP A 204 13.23 10.59 -22.18
CA TRP A 204 14.42 11.40 -21.94
C TRP A 204 14.08 12.85 -21.62
N ARG A 205 13.16 13.47 -22.37
CA ARG A 205 12.75 14.87 -22.24
C ARG A 205 11.89 15.15 -21.01
N THR A 206 10.94 14.28 -20.71
CA THR A 206 10.02 14.44 -19.57
C THR A 206 10.48 13.58 -18.39
N GLY A 207 10.81 12.31 -18.65
CA GLY A 207 11.13 11.32 -17.62
C GLY A 207 9.90 10.83 -16.85
N ALA A 208 10.10 9.80 -16.03
CA ALA A 208 9.10 9.22 -15.15
C ALA A 208 9.36 9.66 -13.69
N PRO A 209 8.45 10.42 -13.06
CA PRO A 209 8.62 10.81 -11.67
C PRO A 209 8.30 9.63 -10.74
N SER A 210 9.19 9.41 -9.78
CA SER A 210 9.02 8.51 -8.65
C SER A 210 9.03 9.31 -7.34
N PHE A 211 7.99 9.13 -6.54
CA PHE A 211 7.80 9.73 -5.22
C PHE A 211 8.12 8.70 -4.15
N PHE A 212 9.06 9.03 -3.27
CA PHE A 212 9.44 8.14 -2.19
C PHE A 212 8.45 8.26 -1.01
N PRO A 213 8.06 7.16 -0.36
CA PRO A 213 8.42 5.76 -0.62
C PRO A 213 7.37 4.99 -1.44
N THR A 214 6.42 5.65 -2.12
CA THR A 214 5.12 5.02 -2.45
C THR A 214 4.68 5.06 -3.89
N THR A 215 5.39 5.69 -4.84
CA THR A 215 4.78 5.84 -6.18
C THR A 215 5.80 5.96 -7.30
N SER A 216 5.68 5.11 -8.32
CA SER A 216 6.13 5.42 -9.68
C SER A 216 4.90 5.57 -10.56
N LEU A 217 4.70 6.76 -11.15
CA LEU A 217 3.59 6.99 -12.08
C LEU A 217 3.99 6.51 -13.47
N LEU A 218 3.74 5.23 -13.74
CA LEU A 218 3.92 4.65 -15.07
C LEU A 218 2.71 4.97 -15.95
N GLY A 219 2.76 6.06 -16.70
CA GLY A 219 1.72 6.45 -17.66
C GLY A 219 2.16 6.26 -19.11
N SER A 220 1.23 5.84 -19.98
CA SER A 220 1.44 5.89 -21.43
C SER A 220 1.11 7.30 -21.95
N PRO A 221 1.90 7.87 -22.87
CA PRO A 221 1.60 9.16 -23.48
C PRO A 221 0.19 9.15 -24.11
N GLY A 222 -0.67 10.09 -23.68
CA GLY A 222 -2.03 10.26 -24.21
C GLY A 222 -3.12 9.33 -23.65
N GLY A 223 -2.80 8.39 -22.75
CA GLY A 223 -3.77 7.49 -22.11
C GLY A 223 -4.12 7.87 -20.67
N LYS A 224 -5.37 7.63 -20.23
CA LYS A 224 -5.75 7.62 -18.81
C LYS A 224 -5.33 6.30 -18.16
N SER A 225 -4.03 6.05 -18.04
CA SER A 225 -3.49 4.85 -17.36
C SER A 225 -2.38 5.25 -16.41
N GLY A 226 -2.28 4.54 -15.29
CA GLY A 226 -1.22 4.71 -14.32
C GLY A 226 -1.21 3.57 -13.31
N SER A 227 -0.12 3.47 -12.55
CA SER A 227 0.00 2.50 -11.45
C SER A 227 0.56 3.20 -10.23
N ILE A 228 0.23 2.66 -9.05
CA ILE A 228 0.90 2.95 -7.78
C ILE A 228 1.37 1.59 -7.25
N ILE A 229 2.60 1.55 -6.76
CA ILE A 229 3.27 0.36 -6.24
C ILE A 229 3.68 0.65 -4.81
#